data_AF-A0A829GHT9-F1
#
_entry.id   AF-A0A829GHT9-F1
#
_cell.length_a   1.000
_cell.length_b   1.000
_cell.length_c   1.000
_cell.angle_alpha   90.00
_cell.angle_beta   90.00
_cell.angle_gamma   90.00
#
_symmetry.space_group_name_H-M   'P 1'
#
loop_
_entity.id
_entity.type
_entity.pdbx_description
1 polymer ?
#
loop_
_entity_poly.entity_id
_entity_poly.type
_entity_poly.pdbx_seq_one_letter_code
_entity_poly.pdbx_strand_id
1 'polypeptide(L)' 'MIQGLKDWLYLFNSGQDFQSYNRFGAHEVEPGKWSFLVWAPHAQQVNVEGDFNDWQGSPLKLQGTTGCWYG' A
#
# COMPACT_ATOMS: atom_id res chain seq x y z
N MET A 1 7.85 -3.58 -10.14
CA MET A 1 8.09 -2.85 -8.87
C MET A 1 8.01 -1.38 -9.19
N ILE A 2 7.21 -0.59 -8.46
CA ILE A 2 7.27 0.87 -8.56
C ILE A 2 8.69 1.27 -8.15
N GLN A 3 9.47 1.81 -9.08
CA GLN A 3 10.83 2.28 -8.81
C GLN A 3 10.75 3.34 -7.68
N GLY A 4 11.50 3.13 -6.59
CA GLY A 4 11.57 4.10 -5.48
C GLY A 4 10.59 3.90 -4.31
N LEU A 5 9.78 2.82 -4.27
CA LEU A 5 8.86 2.58 -3.14
C LEU A 5 9.58 2.64 -1.77
N LYS A 6 10.78 2.08 -1.66
CA LYS A 6 11.57 2.11 -0.41
C LYS A 6 11.91 3.53 0.03
N ASP A 7 12.30 4.40 -0.90
CA ASP A 7 12.67 5.78 -0.61
C ASP A 7 11.44 6.58 -0.15
N TRP A 8 10.28 6.33 -0.78
CA TRP A 8 9.02 6.93 -0.35
C TRP A 8 8.60 6.49 1.03
N LEU A 9 8.70 5.21 1.34
CA LEU A 9 8.36 4.71 2.67
C LEU A 9 9.32 5.25 3.75
N TYR A 10 10.60 5.43 3.41
CA TYR A 10 11.54 6.11 4.30
C TYR A 10 11.11 7.56 4.58
N LEU A 11 10.73 8.32 3.56
CA LEU A 11 10.23 9.69 3.73
C LEU A 11 8.92 9.70 4.54
N PHE A 12 8.01 8.76 4.29
CA PHE A 12 6.77 8.63 5.05
C PHE A 12 7.03 8.31 6.52
N ASN A 13 7.84 7.30 6.83
CA ASN A 13 8.15 6.92 8.20
C ASN A 13 8.96 7.99 8.95
N SER A 14 9.70 8.85 8.25
CA SER A 14 10.39 10.01 8.84
C SER A 14 9.54 11.28 8.92
N GLY A 15 8.27 11.24 8.47
CA GLY A 15 7.35 12.38 8.51
C GLY A 15 7.64 13.47 7.47
N GLN A 16 8.42 13.14 6.43
CA GLN A 16 8.86 14.07 5.38
C GLN A 16 8.15 13.85 4.03
N ASP A 17 7.27 12.85 3.94
CA ASP A 17 6.43 12.67 2.76
C ASP A 17 5.14 13.51 2.83
N PHE A 18 5.26 14.79 2.45
CA PHE A 18 4.15 15.75 2.39
C PHE A 18 3.14 15.48 1.26
N GLN A 19 3.44 14.53 0.37
CA GLN A 19 2.59 14.15 -0.76
C GLN A 19 2.23 12.66 -0.71
N SER A 20 2.24 12.07 0.49
CA SER A 20 1.95 10.65 0.71
C SER A 20 0.60 10.24 0.12
N TYR A 21 -0.38 11.14 0.02
CA TYR A 21 -1.66 10.89 -0.64
C TYR A 21 -1.56 10.48 -2.12
N ASN A 22 -0.47 10.81 -2.82
CA ASN A 22 -0.23 10.38 -4.20
C ASN A 22 0.20 8.90 -4.30
N ARG A 23 0.41 8.23 -3.16
CA ARG A 23 0.92 6.87 -3.07
C ARG A 23 0.04 5.99 -2.18
N PHE A 24 -0.36 6.50 -1.02
CA PHE A 24 -1.27 5.84 -0.09
C PHE A 24 -2.71 5.88 -0.59
N GLY A 25 -3.50 4.88 -0.20
CA GLY A 25 -4.86 4.68 -0.68
C GLY A 25 -4.91 3.72 -1.87
N ALA A 26 -5.90 3.91 -2.73
CA ALA A 26 -6.12 3.12 -3.94
C ALA A 26 -5.87 3.99 -5.17
N HIS A 27 -4.98 3.54 -6.05
CA HIS A 27 -4.60 4.27 -7.26
C HIS A 27 -4.59 3.34 -8.46
N GLU A 28 -5.26 3.73 -9.54
CA GLU A 28 -5.18 3.03 -10.82
C GLU A 28 -3.79 3.27 -11.45
N VAL A 29 -3.03 2.20 -11.67
CA VAL A 29 -1.66 2.26 -12.20
C VAL A 29 -1.58 1.90 -13.67
N GLU A 30 -2.52 1.08 -14.14
CA GLU A 30 -2.79 0.74 -15.54
C GLU A 30 -4.32 0.61 -15.67
N PRO A 31 -4.92 0.78 -16.86
CA PRO A 31 -6.37 0.63 -17.02
C PRO A 31 -6.89 -0.70 -16.45
N GLY A 32 -7.78 -0.63 -15.46
CA GLY A 32 -8.35 -1.78 -14.76
C GLY A 32 -7.44 -2.44 -13.72
N LYS A 33 -6.25 -1.88 -13.45
CA LYS A 33 -5.28 -2.41 -12.48
C LYS A 33 -4.97 -1.37 -11.43
N TRP A 34 -5.19 -1.77 -10.18
CA TRP A 34 -5.10 -0.90 -9.02
C TRP A 34 -3.92 -1.32 -8.15
N SER A 35 -3.30 -0.33 -7.50
CA SER A 35 -2.39 -0.55 -6.40
C SER A 35 -3.00 0.00 -5.11
N PHE A 36 -2.74 -0.68 -4.02
CA PHE A 36 -3.19 -0.33 -2.69
C PHE A 36 -1.99 -0.16 -1.77
N LEU A 37 -1.97 0.93 -1.00
CA LEU A 37 -0.97 1.17 0.03
C LEU A 37 -1.62 1.70 1.31
N VAL A 38 -1.45 0.99 2.41
CA VAL A 38 -1.98 1.37 3.72
C VAL A 38 -0.92 1.25 4.81
N TRP A 39 -0.93 2.20 5.75
CA TRP A 39 -0.11 2.12 6.95
C TRP A 39 -0.91 1.46 8.08
N ALA A 40 -0.46 0.28 8.51
CA ALA A 40 -1.07 -0.50 9.59
C ALA A 40 0.04 -1.25 10.35
N PRO A 41 0.86 -0.56 11.15
CA PRO A 41 2.12 -1.10 11.69
C PRO A 41 1.94 -2.24 12.70
N HIS A 42 0.76 -2.34 13.31
CA HIS A 42 0.45 -3.36 14.32
C HIS A 42 -0.48 -4.46 13.78
N ALA A 43 -0.86 -4.42 12.51
CA ALA A 43 -1.68 -5.47 11.89
C ALA A 43 -0.87 -6.76 11.73
N GLN A 44 -1.52 -7.91 11.92
CA GLN A 44 -0.92 -9.22 11.63
C GLN A 44 -1.01 -9.57 10.14
N GLN A 45 -2.08 -9.14 9.48
CA GLN A 45 -2.33 -9.31 8.06
C GLN A 45 -3.24 -8.18 7.57
N VAL A 46 -3.10 -7.80 6.30
CA VAL A 46 -4.00 -6.87 5.63
C VAL A 46 -4.43 -7.49 4.30
N ASN A 47 -5.73 -7.47 4.03
CA ASN A 47 -6.31 -7.89 2.75
C ASN A 47 -7.10 -6.73 2.12
N VAL A 48 -7.20 -6.74 0.80
CA VAL A 48 -8.18 -5.94 0.07
C VAL A 48 -9.37 -6.84 -0.26
N GLU A 49 -10.58 -6.37 0.02
CA GLU A 49 -11.83 -7.09 -0.19
C GLU A 49 -12.82 -6.15 -0.88
N GLY A 50 -13.54 -6.68 -1.87
CA GLY A 50 -14.52 -5.94 -2.64
C GLY A 50 -15.30 -6.85 -3.59
N ASP A 51 -16.15 -6.25 -4.41
CA ASP A 51 -16.91 -6.95 -5.44
C ASP A 51 -16.02 -7.71 -6.43
N PHE A 52 -14.87 -7.14 -6.80
CA PHE A 52 -13.91 -7.73 -7.76
C PHE A 52 -13.23 -9.03 -7.29
N ASN A 53 -13.36 -9.40 -6.01
CA ASN A 53 -12.85 -10.67 -5.48
C ASN A 53 -13.92 -11.44 -4.68
N ASP A 54 -15.20 -11.21 -4.97
CA ASP A 54 -16.32 -11.86 -4.27
C ASP A 54 -16.25 -11.71 -2.73
N TRP A 55 -15.68 -10.59 -2.26
CA TRP A 55 -15.38 -10.35 -0.85
C TRP A 55 -14.48 -11.41 -0.21
N GLN A 56 -13.63 -12.08 -1.00
CA GLN A 56 -12.59 -12.99 -0.55
C GLN A 56 -11.26 -12.25 -0.46
N GLY A 57 -10.57 -12.36 0.68
CA GLY A 57 -9.35 -11.58 0.96
C GLY A 57 -8.24 -11.73 -0.08
N SER A 58 -7.82 -10.61 -0.67
CA SER A 58 -6.59 -10.50 -1.46
C SER A 58 -5.45 -9.91 -0.60
N PRO A 59 -4.44 -10.70 -0.18
CA PRO A 59 -3.46 -10.26 0.80
C PRO A 59 -2.48 -9.21 0.25
N LEU A 60 -2.25 -8.16 1.04
CA LEU A 60 -1.19 -7.19 0.82
C LEU A 60 0.14 -7.67 1.43
N LYS A 61 1.25 -7.14 0.91
CA LYS A 61 2.60 -7.47 1.39
C LYS A 61 3.12 -6.38 2.31
N LEU A 62 3.49 -6.76 3.53
CA LEU A 62 4.22 -5.89 4.45
C LEU A 62 5.58 -5.51 3.82
N GLN A 63 5.88 -4.22 3.78
CA GLN A 63 7.09 -3.67 3.21
C GLN A 63 8.18 -3.54 4.30
N GLY A 64 8.92 -4.63 4.53
CA GLY A 64 9.99 -4.67 5.54
C GLY A 64 9.45 -4.38 6.94
N THR A 65 10.06 -3.43 7.65
CA THR A 65 9.65 -3.02 9.01
C THR A 65 8.91 -1.67 9.04
N THR A 66 8.45 -1.19 7.88
CA THR A 66 7.84 0.16 7.73
C THR A 66 6.43 0.27 8.32
N GLY A 67 5.77 -0.86 8.56
CA GLY A 67 4.35 -0.93 8.88
C GLY A 67 3.42 -0.64 7.71
N CYS A 68 3.96 -0.47 6.50
CA CYS A 68 3.19 -0.20 5.30
C CYS A 68 2.95 -1.50 4.51
N TRP A 69 1.72 -1.68 4.05
CA TRP A 69 1.24 -2.85 3.31
C TRP A 69 0.92 -2.43 1.88
N TYR A 70 1.53 -3.11 0.91
CA TYR A 70 1.42 -2.77 -0.53
C TYR A 70 1.02 -3.99 -1.36
N GLY A 71 0.20 -3.79 -2.39
CA GLY A 71 -0.23 -4.83 -3.33
C GLY A 71 -0.98 -4.28 -4.51
#